data_AF-A0A3S0IUD3-F1
#
_entry.id   AF-A0A3S0IUD3-F1
#
_cell.length_a   1.000
_cell.length_b   1.000
_cell.length_c   1.000
_cell.angle_alpha   90.00
_cell.angle_beta   90.00
_cell.angle_gamma   90.00
#
_symmetry.space_group_name_H-M   'P 1'
#
loop_
_entity.id
_entity.type
_entity.pdbx_description
1 polymer ?
#
loop_
_entity_poly.entity_id
_entity_poly.type
_entity_poly.pdbx_seq_one_letter_code
_entity_poly.pdbx_strand_id
1 'polypeptide(L)' 'MSMYQEGYEYYVSKCEDFGLQPINFYYYVQLLSQEQLDAFNQQAKELQGRIQCFKG' A
#
# COMPACT_ATOMS: atom_id res chain seq x y z
N MET A 1 -8.91 -1.77 5.76
CA MET A 1 -8.08 -0.55 5.81
C MET A 1 -6.61 -0.98 5.88
N SER A 2 -6.07 -1.56 4.81
CA SER A 2 -4.83 -2.39 4.87
C SER A 2 -3.84 -2.14 3.74
N MET A 3 -4.27 -1.57 2.60
CA MET A 3 -3.45 -1.43 1.38
C MET A 3 -2.08 -0.73 1.57
N TYR A 4 -2.04 0.37 2.32
CA TYR A 4 -0.78 1.05 2.61
C TYR A 4 0.10 0.24 3.57
N GLN A 5 -0.52 -0.51 4.47
CA GLN A 5 0.18 -1.36 5.42
C GLN A 5 0.82 -2.56 4.73
N GLU A 6 0.10 -3.22 3.82
CA GLU A 6 0.66 -4.30 2.97
C GLU A 6 1.83 -3.79 2.12
N GLY A 7 1.71 -2.59 1.53
CA GLY A 7 2.81 -1.96 0.80
C GLY A 7 4.02 -1.67 1.69
N TYR A 8 3.79 -1.25 2.92
CA TYR A 8 4.85 -1.00 3.89
C TYR A 8 5.53 -2.27 4.38
N GLU A 9 4.79 -3.33 4.66
CA GLU A 9 5.34 -4.64 5.06
C GLU A 9 6.24 -5.21 3.95
N TYR A 10 5.82 -5.08 2.69
CA TYR A 10 6.66 -5.45 1.54
C TYR A 10 7.92 -4.58 1.41
N TYR A 11 7.80 -3.26 1.64
CA TYR A 11 8.96 -2.38 1.69
C TYR A 11 9.96 -2.78 2.79
N VAL A 12 9.47 -3.09 3.99
CA VAL A 12 10.29 -3.54 5.12
C VAL A 12 11.01 -4.84 4.76
N SER A 13 10.32 -5.83 4.19
CA SER A 13 10.96 -7.09 3.81
C SER A 13 12.08 -6.88 2.79
N LYS A 14 11.92 -5.92 1.87
CA LYS A 14 12.97 -5.55 0.92
C LYS A 14 14.13 -4.81 1.60
N CYS A 15 13.87 -3.94 2.56
CA CYS A 15 14.95 -3.34 3.35
C CYS A 15 15.79 -4.42 4.05
N GLU A 16 15.15 -5.42 4.65
CA GLU A 16 15.82 -6.54 5.30
C GLU A 16 16.68 -7.37 4.31
N ASP A 17 16.14 -7.69 3.13
CA ASP A 17 16.86 -8.41 2.05
C ASP A 17 18.19 -7.71 1.66
N PHE A 18 18.22 -6.38 1.72
CA PHE A 18 19.40 -5.57 1.39
C PHE A 18 20.21 -5.10 2.61
N GLY A 19 19.85 -5.52 3.82
CA GLY A 19 20.52 -5.09 5.06
C GLY A 19 20.34 -3.61 5.41
N LEU A 20 19.25 -3.00 4.92
CA LEU A 20 18.90 -1.60 5.15
C LEU A 20 17.94 -1.48 6.33
N GLN A 21 17.99 -0.34 7.02
CA GLN A 21 17.00 0.02 8.03
C GLN A 21 15.80 0.71 7.35
N PRO A 22 14.56 0.23 7.56
CA PRO A 22 13.38 0.87 7.00
C PRO A 22 13.08 2.19 7.70
N ILE A 23 12.53 3.16 6.96
CA ILE A 23 11.96 4.38 7.53
C ILE A 23 10.60 4.09 8.18
N ASN A 24 10.10 4.99 9.03
CA ASN A 24 8.79 4.81 9.65
C ASN A 24 7.64 4.85 8.60
N PHE A 25 6.53 4.21 8.96
CA PHE A 25 5.34 4.12 8.11
C PHE A 25 4.80 5.48 7.60
N TYR A 26 4.76 6.50 8.45
CA TYR A 26 4.26 7.81 8.07
C TYR A 26 5.12 8.43 6.95
N TYR A 27 6.45 8.33 7.06
CA TYR A 27 7.35 8.83 6.01
C TYR A 27 7.29 7.99 4.75
N TYR A 28 7.13 6.67 4.86
CA TYR A 28 6.89 5.81 3.71
C TYR A 28 5.69 6.29 2.89
N VAL A 29 4.55 6.57 3.55
CA VAL A 29 3.35 7.05 2.86
C VAL A 29 3.59 8.43 2.22
N GLN A 30 4.32 9.33 2.87
CA GLN A 30 4.65 10.65 2.30
C GLN A 30 5.57 10.58 1.08
N LEU A 31 6.37 9.53 0.95
CA LEU A 31 7.31 9.34 -0.15
C LEU A 31 6.72 8.60 -1.36
N LEU A 32 5.46 8.15 -1.27
CA LEU A 32 4.78 7.53 -2.40
C LEU A 32 4.66 8.51 -3.56
N SER A 33 5.01 8.07 -4.76
CA SER A 33 4.80 8.86 -5.97
C SER A 33 3.31 8.99 -6.30
N GLN A 34 2.96 9.98 -7.11
CA GLN A 34 1.58 10.14 -7.58
C GLN A 34 1.06 8.88 -8.28
N GLU A 35 1.91 8.22 -9.09
CA GLU A 35 1.57 6.97 -9.75
C GLU A 35 1.27 5.84 -8.75
N GLN A 36 2.05 5.72 -7.68
CA GLN A 36 1.82 4.73 -6.63
C GLN A 36 0.52 5.02 -5.87
N LEU A 37 0.27 6.30 -5.55
CA LEU A 37 -1.00 6.72 -4.93
C LEU A 37 -2.20 6.45 -5.84
N ASP A 38 -2.06 6.67 -7.14
CA ASP A 38 -3.12 6.40 -8.11
C ASP A 38 -3.41 4.91 -8.25
N ALA A 39 -2.37 4.07 -8.28
CA ALA A 39 -2.52 2.61 -8.27
C ALA A 39 -3.24 2.13 -7.00
N PHE A 40 -2.85 2.67 -5.85
CA PHE A 40 -3.53 2.44 -4.58
C PHE A 40 -5.01 2.86 -4.64
N ASN A 41 -5.30 4.07 -5.10
CA ASN A 41 -6.66 4.58 -5.24
C ASN A 41 -7.51 3.72 -6.19
N GLN A 42 -6.93 3.22 -7.26
CA GLN A 42 -7.59 2.30 -8.18
C GLN A 42 -7.92 0.97 -7.50
N GLN A 43 -6.95 0.36 -6.81
CA GLN A 43 -7.16 -0.88 -6.06
C GLN A 43 -8.26 -0.72 -5.00
N ALA A 44 -8.30 0.43 -4.32
CA ALA A 44 -9.35 0.76 -3.37
C ALA A 44 -10.75 0.81 -4.03
N LYS A 45 -10.87 1.43 -5.22
CA LYS A 45 -12.12 1.46 -5.99
C LYS A 45 -12.56 0.07 -6.42
N GLU A 46 -11.63 -0.79 -6.86
CA GLU A 46 -11.92 -2.17 -7.26
C GLU A 46 -12.38 -3.03 -6.07
N LEU A 47 -11.75 -2.87 -4.90
CA LEU A 47 -12.20 -3.51 -3.66
C LEU A 47 -13.58 -3.02 -3.21
N GLN A 48 -13.86 -1.71 -3.30
CA GLN A 48 -15.18 -1.17 -3.00
C GLN A 48 -16.25 -1.68 -3.97
N GLY A 49 -15.93 -1.74 -5.26
CA GLY A 49 -16.81 -2.33 -6.28
C GLY A 49 -17.10 -3.82 -6.02
N ARG A 50 -16.09 -4.59 -5.59
CA ARG A 50 -16.28 -5.97 -5.15
C ARG A 50 -17.20 -6.07 -3.92
N ILE A 51 -16.99 -5.24 -2.90
CA ILE A 51 -17.86 -5.20 -1.70
C ILE A 51 -19.31 -4.88 -2.06
N GLN A 52 -19.57 -4.07 -3.09
CA GLN A 52 -20.92 -3.83 -3.60
C GLN A 52 -21.54 -5.07 -4.30
N CYS A 53 -20.76 -5.83 -5.07
CA CYS A 53 -21.24 -7.06 -5.72
C CYS A 53 -21.54 -8.21 -4.75
N PHE A 54 -20.95 -8.24 -3.56
CA PHE A 54 -21.23 -9.27 -2.53
C PHE A 54 -22.46 -8.96 -1.66
N LYS A 55 -23.19 -7.87 -1.93
CA LYS A 55 -24.47 -7.53 -1.26
C LYS A 55 -25.72 -7.87 -2.11
N GLY A 56 -25.57 -8.63 -3.19
CA GLY A 56 -26.66 -9.11 -4.05
C GLY A 56 -27.04 -10.54 -3.75
#